data_AF-A0A7X7RQF8-F1
#
_entry.id   AF-A0A7X7RQF8-F1
#
_cell.length_a   1.000
_cell.length_b   1.000
_cell.length_c   1.000
_cell.angle_alpha   90.00
_cell.angle_beta   90.00
_cell.angle_gamma   90.00
#
_symmetry.space_group_name_H-M   'P 1'
#
loop_
_entity.id
_entity.type
_entity.pdbx_description
1 polymer ?
#
loop_
_entity_poly.entity_id
_entity_poly.type
_entity_poly.pdbx_seq_one_letter_code
_entity_poly.pdbx_strand_id
1 'polypeptide(L)'
;MDANEIRKWHSVFKRDGELFEIRILGDRTWSGYFYDVEVAIKELERFGDCNTYYTINEVKKACASREQFNCFKQVKGTATSKTDIEHRWWLAVDVDCERPSGVASTDNEKEKAHKKAQEVYAFLRDNGFSMPVVCDSSSGYHLLYPIDMDNDQASEDTIKAFLEVLSNKFTDEDVKIDRALIDSNRILRLSGSIGCKGRNSAERPHRLAKILSTPKEIVRMNREKIDVFNAKYAIKVEQAQRRQFNGISNEQFNLRDFIEKYDIRIAKEIPISGGGTKYILEECPFDSQHKAPDSALFELPNGSVAFKCFHNSCSQYDWRAFRSHFEPHAYDYENLQGQHNQPQQYAHRQYTPQKPKYEIKGEIPELGKKWLTMSSIKKVDLSKIDGVKTGVVELDRSIVKLHYGEVTVLSGGNASGKSSFLNTLILNIANQGVPSALWSGELPEPILKAWIQMVAAGKNNLRVSQFGDGKFFVPQNIGDQIDKWLDNLLFIYNTEYGNQWEQLLADMEVMYNAGIKVFILDNLMAMNIDLLEGDKNNKQKTVILKVKE
;
A
#
# COMPACT_ATOMS: atom_id res chain seq x y z
N MET A 1 -40.55 -2.68 2.22
CA MET A 1 -39.70 -2.60 1.00
C MET A 1 -40.54 -2.12 -0.18
N ASP A 2 -39.90 -1.63 -1.26
CA ASP A 2 -40.53 -1.22 -2.52
C ASP A 2 -40.01 -2.10 -3.67
N ALA A 3 -40.87 -2.99 -4.16
CA ALA A 3 -40.53 -3.94 -5.23
C ALA A 3 -40.22 -3.25 -6.57
N ASN A 4 -40.90 -2.13 -6.88
CA ASN A 4 -40.65 -1.42 -8.14
C ASN A 4 -39.28 -0.75 -8.14
N GLU A 5 -38.88 -0.21 -6.99
CA GLU A 5 -37.54 0.35 -6.84
C GLU A 5 -36.44 -0.73 -6.88
N ILE A 6 -36.70 -1.94 -6.37
CA ILE A 6 -35.78 -3.09 -6.52
C ILE A 6 -35.65 -3.51 -7.99
N ARG A 7 -36.75 -3.58 -8.75
CA ARG A 7 -36.71 -3.86 -10.20
C ARG A 7 -35.89 -2.81 -10.95
N LYS A 8 -36.11 -1.53 -10.62
CA LYS A 8 -35.33 -0.41 -11.18
C LYS A 8 -33.85 -0.58 -10.86
N TRP A 9 -33.50 -0.91 -9.62
CA TRP A 9 -32.12 -1.21 -9.24
C TRP A 9 -31.51 -2.33 -10.07
N HIS A 10 -32.21 -3.45 -10.22
CA HIS A 10 -31.71 -4.56 -11.01
C HIS A 10 -31.45 -4.14 -12.46
N SER A 11 -32.41 -3.45 -13.10
CA SER A 11 -32.29 -2.99 -14.48
C SER A 11 -31.14 -2.00 -14.73
N VAL A 12 -30.71 -1.28 -13.69
CA VAL A 12 -29.64 -0.28 -13.80
C VAL A 12 -28.28 -0.88 -13.50
N PHE A 13 -28.19 -1.70 -12.44
CA PHE A 13 -26.91 -2.15 -11.90
C PHE A 13 -26.47 -3.54 -12.36
N LYS A 14 -27.41 -4.37 -12.83
CA LYS A 14 -27.16 -5.76 -13.19
C LYS A 14 -27.39 -5.97 -14.68
N ARG A 15 -26.43 -6.63 -15.33
CA ARG A 15 -26.53 -6.98 -16.75
C ARG A 15 -27.33 -8.26 -16.93
N ASP A 16 -27.82 -8.49 -18.15
CA ASP A 16 -28.55 -9.72 -18.46
C ASP A 16 -27.69 -10.97 -18.18
N GLY A 17 -28.22 -11.87 -17.36
CA GLY A 17 -27.53 -13.09 -16.94
C GLY A 17 -26.40 -12.89 -15.92
N GLU A 18 -26.29 -11.71 -15.31
CA GLU A 18 -25.36 -11.45 -14.21
C GLU A 18 -25.87 -12.06 -12.90
N LEU A 19 -25.04 -12.88 -12.24
CA LEU A 19 -25.37 -13.37 -10.90
C LEU A 19 -25.14 -12.25 -9.88
N PHE A 20 -26.13 -12.00 -9.03
CA PHE A 20 -25.99 -11.04 -7.94
C PHE A 20 -26.32 -11.67 -6.59
N GLU A 21 -25.68 -11.13 -5.55
CA GLU A 21 -25.93 -11.49 -4.16
C GLU A 21 -26.70 -10.36 -3.46
N ILE A 22 -27.71 -10.74 -2.68
CA ILE A 22 -28.36 -9.89 -1.69
C ILE A 22 -28.03 -10.42 -0.29
N ARG A 23 -27.74 -9.52 0.64
CA ARG A 23 -27.48 -9.83 2.04
C ARG A 23 -28.44 -9.09 2.95
N ILE A 24 -28.89 -9.78 4.00
CA ILE A 24 -29.70 -9.19 5.05
C ILE A 24 -28.88 -9.24 6.33
N LEU A 25 -28.63 -8.07 6.92
CA LEU A 25 -27.80 -7.91 8.11
C LEU A 25 -28.64 -7.58 9.34
N GLY A 26 -28.30 -8.23 10.44
CA GLY A 26 -28.85 -8.06 11.79
C GLY A 26 -28.04 -8.94 12.77
N ASP A 27 -28.67 -9.46 13.82
CA ASP A 27 -28.03 -10.43 14.74
C ASP A 27 -27.49 -11.67 14.01
N ARG A 28 -28.12 -12.00 12.89
CA ARG A 28 -27.72 -13.07 11.98
C ARG A 28 -27.58 -12.47 10.58
N THR A 29 -26.57 -12.94 9.86
CA THR A 29 -26.39 -12.59 8.44
C THR A 29 -27.05 -13.64 7.57
N TRP A 30 -27.86 -13.19 6.62
CA TRP A 30 -28.43 -14.02 5.57
C TRP A 30 -27.87 -13.58 4.23
N SER A 31 -27.66 -14.53 3.33
CA SER A 31 -27.18 -14.31 1.96
C SER A 31 -28.04 -15.13 1.01
N GLY A 32 -28.28 -14.60 -0.19
CA GLY A 32 -28.98 -15.26 -1.29
C GLY A 32 -28.41 -14.82 -2.63
N TYR A 33 -28.25 -15.76 -3.57
CA TYR A 33 -27.78 -15.52 -4.93
C TYR A 33 -28.92 -15.71 -5.93
N PHE A 34 -29.03 -14.81 -6.89
CA PHE A 34 -30.14 -14.79 -7.85
C PHE A 34 -29.66 -14.35 -9.23
N TYR A 35 -30.31 -14.90 -10.27
CA TYR A 35 -30.29 -14.33 -11.62
C TYR A 35 -31.58 -13.55 -11.92
N ASP A 36 -32.69 -13.95 -11.28
CA ASP A 36 -34.01 -13.38 -11.49
C ASP A 36 -34.40 -12.49 -10.30
N VAL A 37 -34.62 -11.21 -10.57
CA VAL A 37 -35.03 -10.22 -9.57
C VAL A 37 -36.41 -10.53 -8.97
N GLU A 38 -37.32 -11.16 -9.72
CA GLU A 38 -38.65 -11.50 -9.19
C GLU A 38 -38.56 -12.60 -8.13
N VAL A 39 -37.66 -13.58 -8.34
CA VAL A 39 -37.36 -14.60 -7.33
C VAL A 39 -36.76 -13.96 -6.08
N ALA A 40 -35.83 -13.02 -6.26
CA ALA A 40 -35.21 -12.29 -5.15
C ALA A 40 -36.25 -11.47 -4.35
N ILE A 41 -37.14 -10.73 -5.03
CA ILE A 41 -38.21 -9.94 -4.41
C ILE A 41 -39.13 -10.84 -3.59
N LYS A 42 -39.58 -11.97 -4.15
CA LYS A 42 -40.45 -12.92 -3.46
C LYS A 42 -39.81 -13.49 -2.19
N GLU A 43 -38.52 -13.83 -2.24
CA GLU A 43 -37.81 -14.34 -1.08
C GLU A 43 -37.58 -13.25 -0.01
N LEU A 44 -37.41 -11.98 -0.42
CA LEU A 44 -37.23 -10.84 0.47
C LEU A 44 -38.48 -10.50 1.31
N GLU A 45 -39.69 -10.87 0.86
CA GLU A 45 -40.94 -10.64 1.60
C GLU A 45 -40.91 -11.21 3.03
N ARG A 46 -40.12 -12.27 3.25
CA ARG A 46 -39.95 -12.93 4.56
C ARG A 46 -39.10 -12.12 5.55
N PHE A 47 -38.38 -11.11 5.08
CA PHE A 47 -37.38 -10.38 5.87
C PHE A 47 -37.82 -8.97 6.28
N GLY A 48 -39.07 -8.59 6.01
CA GLY A 48 -39.70 -7.37 6.53
C GLY A 48 -38.82 -6.12 6.43
N ASP A 49 -38.63 -5.44 7.56
CA ASP A 49 -37.84 -4.20 7.66
C ASP A 49 -36.39 -4.45 8.13
N CYS A 50 -35.74 -5.49 7.61
CA CYS A 50 -34.32 -5.72 7.89
C CYS A 50 -33.39 -4.87 7.00
N ASN A 51 -32.19 -4.59 7.50
CA ASN A 51 -31.17 -3.89 6.72
C ASN A 51 -30.68 -4.78 5.58
N THR A 52 -31.02 -4.41 4.35
CA THR A 52 -30.79 -5.20 3.14
C THR A 52 -29.76 -4.52 2.25
N TYR A 53 -28.80 -5.31 1.77
CA TYR A 53 -27.65 -4.87 1.00
C TYR A 53 -27.45 -5.77 -0.21
N TYR A 54 -26.67 -5.32 -1.18
CA TYR A 54 -26.27 -6.12 -2.34
C TYR A 54 -24.78 -6.01 -2.56
N THR A 55 -24.19 -7.03 -3.16
CA THR A 55 -22.79 -6.97 -3.62
C THR A 55 -22.71 -6.11 -4.87
N ILE A 56 -21.87 -5.07 -4.81
CA ILE A 56 -21.78 -4.02 -5.83
C ILE A 56 -21.38 -4.63 -7.18
N ASN A 57 -20.31 -5.41 -7.15
CA ASN A 57 -19.64 -5.96 -8.32
C ASN A 57 -20.24 -7.30 -8.77
N GLU A 58 -19.87 -7.72 -9.97
CA GLU A 58 -20.34 -8.97 -10.57
C GLU A 58 -19.83 -10.18 -9.79
N VAL A 59 -20.74 -11.08 -9.43
CA VAL A 59 -20.39 -12.34 -8.75
C VAL A 59 -20.14 -13.44 -9.79
N LYS A 60 -19.11 -14.25 -9.55
CA LYS A 60 -18.81 -15.44 -10.36
C LYS A 60 -20.02 -16.36 -10.48
N LYS A 61 -20.31 -16.80 -11.69
CA LYS A 61 -21.41 -17.76 -11.97
C LYS A 61 -21.32 -19.05 -11.14
N ALA A 62 -20.10 -19.49 -10.81
CA ALA A 62 -19.87 -20.65 -9.95
C ALA A 62 -20.48 -20.52 -8.54
N CYS A 63 -20.70 -19.30 -8.04
CA CYS A 63 -21.36 -19.07 -6.76
C CYS A 63 -22.85 -19.49 -6.77
N ALA A 64 -23.46 -19.66 -7.95
CA ALA A 64 -24.81 -20.22 -8.09
C ALA A 64 -24.90 -21.69 -7.66
N SER A 65 -23.78 -22.41 -7.51
CA SER A 65 -23.76 -23.78 -6.98
C SER A 65 -23.83 -23.85 -5.45
N ARG A 66 -23.84 -22.71 -4.75
CA ARG A 66 -23.96 -22.68 -3.29
C ARG A 66 -25.41 -22.88 -2.86
N GLU A 67 -25.61 -23.34 -1.62
CA GLU A 67 -26.93 -23.61 -1.05
C GLU A 67 -27.86 -22.39 -0.97
N GLN A 68 -27.32 -21.17 -1.11
CA GLN A 68 -28.09 -19.94 -1.08
C GLN A 68 -28.60 -19.50 -2.48
N PHE A 69 -28.54 -20.35 -3.49
CA PHE A 69 -29.09 -20.03 -4.81
C PHE A 69 -30.62 -20.04 -4.78
N ASN A 70 -31.24 -18.97 -5.30
CA ASN A 70 -32.69 -18.74 -5.33
C ASN A 70 -33.41 -18.77 -3.97
N CYS A 71 -32.66 -18.68 -2.86
CA CYS A 71 -33.24 -18.57 -1.52
C CYS A 71 -32.25 -17.94 -0.54
N PHE A 72 -32.75 -17.35 0.53
CA PHE A 72 -31.87 -16.85 1.59
C PHE A 72 -31.51 -17.95 2.59
N LYS A 73 -30.23 -18.09 2.89
CA LYS A 73 -29.73 -18.92 3.99
C LYS A 73 -28.92 -18.09 4.97
N GLN A 74 -28.99 -18.46 6.24
CA GLN A 74 -28.12 -17.90 7.25
C GLN A 74 -26.68 -18.35 7.00
N VAL A 75 -25.75 -17.41 7.00
CA VAL A 75 -24.33 -17.66 6.71
C VAL A 75 -23.43 -17.23 7.86
N LYS A 76 -22.32 -17.94 8.04
CA LYS A 76 -21.22 -17.58 8.94
C LYS A 76 -19.92 -17.59 8.15
N GLY A 77 -19.59 -16.46 7.51
CA GLY A 77 -18.39 -16.32 6.69
C GLY A 77 -18.46 -16.90 5.28
N THR A 78 -19.59 -17.49 4.86
CA THR A 78 -19.79 -18.13 3.53
C THR A 78 -20.51 -17.24 2.50
N ALA A 79 -20.58 -15.93 2.75
CA ALA A 79 -21.06 -14.94 1.78
C ALA A 79 -20.00 -14.64 0.70
N THR A 80 -20.32 -13.81 -0.30
CA THR A 80 -19.35 -13.43 -1.37
C THR A 80 -18.06 -12.83 -0.78
N SER A 81 -16.93 -13.46 -1.10
CA SER A 81 -15.58 -13.04 -0.78
C SER A 81 -14.93 -12.28 -1.94
N LYS A 82 -13.74 -11.68 -1.75
CA LYS A 82 -13.01 -10.99 -2.83
C LYS A 82 -12.75 -11.88 -4.04
N THR A 83 -12.47 -13.17 -3.82
CA THR A 83 -12.17 -14.15 -4.88
C THR A 83 -13.40 -14.61 -5.64
N ASP A 84 -14.60 -14.33 -5.11
CA ASP A 84 -15.89 -14.66 -5.73
C ASP A 84 -16.36 -13.57 -6.70
N ILE A 85 -15.67 -12.44 -6.75
CA ILE A 85 -15.96 -11.35 -7.69
C ILE A 85 -15.29 -11.63 -9.03
N GLU A 86 -16.08 -11.53 -10.10
CA GLU A 86 -15.61 -11.70 -11.47
C GLU A 86 -15.03 -10.39 -12.01
N HIS A 87 -15.81 -9.30 -11.92
CA HIS A 87 -15.46 -8.03 -12.56
C HIS A 87 -15.99 -6.82 -11.79
N ARG A 88 -15.29 -5.69 -11.89
CA ARG A 88 -15.70 -4.42 -11.27
C ARG A 88 -16.34 -3.50 -12.31
N TRP A 89 -17.66 -3.34 -12.23
CA TRP A 89 -18.44 -2.48 -13.13
C TRP A 89 -18.76 -1.10 -12.56
N TRP A 90 -18.56 -0.93 -11.25
CA TRP A 90 -19.01 0.25 -10.52
C TRP A 90 -17.95 0.73 -9.53
N LEU A 91 -17.56 2.00 -9.66
CA LEU A 91 -16.75 2.71 -8.69
C LEU A 91 -17.70 3.46 -7.76
N ALA A 92 -17.81 2.97 -6.53
CA ALA A 92 -18.70 3.51 -5.53
C ALA A 92 -18.03 4.60 -4.69
N VAL A 93 -18.73 5.73 -4.53
CA VAL A 93 -18.43 6.75 -3.52
C VAL A 93 -19.61 6.84 -2.57
N ASP A 94 -19.40 6.50 -1.31
CA ASP A 94 -20.41 6.62 -0.25
C ASP A 94 -20.14 7.89 0.56
N VAL A 95 -21.10 8.81 0.49
CA VAL A 95 -21.10 10.12 1.13
C VAL A 95 -22.07 10.03 2.29
N ASP A 96 -21.55 9.77 3.48
CA ASP A 96 -22.33 9.42 4.65
C ASP A 96 -22.23 10.55 5.68
N CYS A 97 -23.35 10.98 6.27
CA CYS A 97 -23.30 12.01 7.31
C CYS A 97 -22.70 11.44 8.60
N GLU A 98 -21.86 12.24 9.28
CA GLU A 98 -21.30 11.89 10.58
C GLU A 98 -22.41 11.96 11.64
N ARG A 99 -22.54 10.89 12.44
CA ARG A 99 -23.60 10.73 13.44
C ARG A 99 -23.20 9.66 14.48
N PRO A 100 -23.85 9.61 15.65
CA PRO A 100 -23.63 8.52 16.60
C PRO A 100 -23.82 7.14 15.95
N SER A 101 -23.00 6.18 16.36
CA SER A 101 -23.08 4.83 15.81
C SER A 101 -24.45 4.20 16.12
N GLY A 102 -25.00 3.47 15.14
CA GLY A 102 -26.24 2.71 15.32
C GLY A 102 -27.54 3.50 15.14
N VAL A 103 -27.52 4.79 14.79
CA VAL A 103 -28.74 5.58 14.54
C VAL A 103 -28.89 6.04 13.08
N ALA A 104 -30.13 6.31 12.67
CA ALA A 104 -30.45 6.98 11.42
C ALA A 104 -30.10 8.48 11.50
N SER A 105 -29.98 9.12 10.34
CA SER A 105 -29.65 10.55 10.24
C SER A 105 -30.86 11.44 10.43
N THR A 106 -30.66 12.63 10.99
CA THR A 106 -31.66 13.70 10.97
C THR A 106 -31.80 14.29 9.57
N ASP A 107 -32.85 15.09 9.33
CA ASP A 107 -33.02 15.78 8.05
C ASP A 107 -31.87 16.77 7.80
N ASN A 108 -31.41 17.47 8.85
CA ASN A 108 -30.29 18.41 8.74
C ASN A 108 -28.95 17.70 8.47
N GLU A 109 -28.65 16.59 9.18
CA GLU A 109 -27.46 15.78 8.90
C GLU A 109 -27.45 15.26 7.46
N LYS A 110 -28.62 14.78 6.97
CA LYS A 110 -28.76 14.29 5.60
C LYS A 110 -28.61 15.40 4.56
N GLU A 111 -29.15 16.60 4.82
CA GLU A 111 -29.00 17.75 3.94
C GLU A 111 -27.53 18.17 3.77
N LYS A 112 -26.72 18.08 4.84
CA LYS A 112 -25.27 18.31 4.75
C LYS A 112 -24.58 17.27 3.85
N ALA A 113 -24.91 15.99 4.00
CA ALA A 113 -24.43 14.94 3.10
C ALA A 113 -24.89 15.15 1.65
N HIS A 114 -26.09 15.70 1.44
CA HIS A 114 -26.58 16.01 0.10
C HIS A 114 -25.72 17.07 -0.59
N LYS A 115 -25.48 18.19 0.08
CA LYS A 115 -24.61 19.27 -0.42
C LYS A 115 -23.21 18.76 -0.71
N LYS A 116 -22.64 17.96 0.20
CA LYS A 116 -21.33 17.36 -0.03
C LYS A 116 -21.31 16.41 -1.23
N ALA A 117 -22.36 15.61 -1.44
CA ALA A 117 -22.46 14.75 -2.61
C ALA A 117 -22.53 15.56 -3.92
N GLN A 118 -23.16 16.74 -3.91
CA GLN A 118 -23.16 17.66 -5.05
C GLN A 118 -21.76 18.23 -5.33
N GLU A 119 -21.01 18.59 -4.29
CA GLU A 119 -19.61 19.04 -4.42
C GLU A 119 -18.71 17.94 -5.00
N VAL A 120 -18.83 16.70 -4.49
CA VAL A 120 -18.10 15.53 -5.02
C VAL A 120 -18.45 15.29 -6.48
N TYR A 121 -19.74 15.33 -6.83
CA TYR A 121 -20.21 15.19 -8.21
C TYR A 121 -19.62 16.26 -9.13
N ALA A 122 -19.70 17.53 -8.75
CA ALA A 122 -19.16 18.65 -9.53
C ALA A 122 -17.64 18.48 -9.75
N PHE A 123 -16.91 18.14 -8.69
CA PHE A 123 -15.46 17.96 -8.77
C PHE A 123 -15.05 16.81 -9.69
N LEU A 124 -15.74 15.67 -9.65
CA LEU A 124 -15.46 14.54 -10.53
C LEU A 124 -15.87 14.83 -11.98
N ARG A 125 -17.02 15.49 -12.19
CA ARG A 125 -17.45 15.97 -13.52
C ARG A 125 -16.42 16.91 -14.14
N ASP A 126 -15.91 17.87 -13.37
CA ASP A 126 -14.93 18.86 -13.85
C ASP A 126 -13.55 18.23 -14.11
N ASN A 127 -13.31 17.03 -13.56
CA ASN A 127 -12.19 16.15 -13.89
C ASN A 127 -12.49 15.15 -15.02
N GLY A 128 -13.64 15.29 -15.66
CA GLY A 128 -14.07 14.53 -16.83
C GLY A 128 -14.47 13.08 -16.53
N PHE A 129 -14.94 12.80 -15.31
CA PHE A 129 -15.60 11.52 -15.01
C PHE A 129 -16.95 11.44 -15.72
N SER A 130 -17.36 10.22 -16.10
CA SER A 130 -18.69 9.99 -16.66
C SER A 130 -19.79 10.26 -15.62
N MET A 131 -21.03 10.41 -16.08
CA MET A 131 -22.15 10.65 -15.17
C MET A 131 -22.42 9.40 -14.30
N PRO A 132 -22.51 9.53 -12.96
CA PRO A 132 -22.80 8.41 -12.07
C PRO A 132 -24.30 8.12 -12.03
N VAL A 133 -24.65 6.94 -11.53
CA VAL A 133 -25.96 6.72 -10.93
C VAL A 133 -25.94 7.29 -9.51
N VAL A 134 -26.94 8.09 -9.17
CA VAL A 134 -27.06 8.73 -7.85
C VAL A 134 -28.15 8.05 -7.05
N CYS A 135 -27.80 7.55 -5.86
CA CYS A 135 -28.73 6.87 -4.96
C CYS A 135 -28.82 7.60 -3.61
N ASP A 136 -30.03 7.69 -3.08
CA ASP A 136 -30.30 7.95 -1.67
C ASP A 136 -30.05 6.65 -0.90
N SER A 137 -29.09 6.66 0.03
CA SER A 137 -28.70 5.49 0.83
C SER A 137 -29.43 5.39 2.17
N SER A 138 -30.58 6.07 2.28
CA SER A 138 -31.36 6.38 3.48
C SER A 138 -30.74 7.48 4.35
N SER A 139 -29.48 7.32 4.75
CA SER A 139 -28.80 8.26 5.65
C SER A 139 -27.82 9.20 4.97
N GLY A 140 -27.30 8.80 3.80
CA GLY A 140 -26.41 9.60 2.97
C GLY A 140 -26.72 9.37 1.50
N TYR A 141 -25.68 9.40 0.66
CA TYR A 141 -25.80 9.28 -0.78
C TYR A 141 -24.69 8.40 -1.35
N HIS A 142 -25.05 7.55 -2.32
CA HIS A 142 -24.06 6.83 -3.12
C HIS A 142 -23.97 7.47 -4.51
N LEU A 143 -22.74 7.71 -4.97
CA LEU A 143 -22.43 8.01 -6.37
C LEU A 143 -21.73 6.80 -6.98
N LEU A 144 -22.37 6.16 -7.96
CA LEU A 144 -21.87 4.95 -8.60
C LEU A 144 -21.44 5.27 -10.03
N TYR A 145 -20.12 5.42 -10.20
CA TYR A 145 -19.51 5.73 -11.49
C TYR A 145 -19.28 4.45 -12.30
N PRO A 146 -19.75 4.37 -13.56
CA PRO A 146 -19.52 3.20 -14.39
C PRO A 146 -18.03 3.05 -14.75
N ILE A 147 -17.49 1.87 -14.47
CA ILE A 147 -16.11 1.51 -14.79
C ILE A 147 -16.04 0.15 -15.49
N ASP A 148 -14.91 -0.14 -16.10
CA ASP A 148 -14.57 -1.44 -16.67
C ASP A 148 -13.17 -1.81 -16.19
N MET A 149 -13.12 -2.64 -15.13
CA MET A 149 -11.88 -2.99 -14.44
C MET A 149 -11.90 -4.44 -13.97
N ASP A 150 -10.78 -5.14 -14.18
CA ASP A 150 -10.57 -6.48 -13.66
C ASP A 150 -10.52 -6.49 -12.12
N ASN A 151 -10.86 -7.62 -11.52
CA ASN A 151 -10.73 -7.82 -10.08
C ASN A 151 -9.30 -8.27 -9.69
N ASP A 152 -8.35 -7.35 -9.79
CA ASP A 152 -6.95 -7.56 -9.43
C ASP A 152 -6.43 -6.53 -8.39
N GLN A 153 -5.16 -6.68 -7.99
CA GLN A 153 -4.54 -5.77 -7.02
C GLN A 153 -4.35 -4.36 -7.59
N ALA A 154 -4.05 -4.22 -8.89
CA ALA A 154 -3.82 -2.93 -9.51
C ALA A 154 -5.10 -2.07 -9.52
N SER A 155 -6.25 -2.70 -9.77
CA SER A 155 -7.57 -2.10 -9.64
C SER A 155 -7.88 -1.70 -8.20
N GLU A 156 -7.58 -2.56 -7.23
CA GLU A 156 -7.78 -2.25 -5.81
C GLU A 156 -6.95 -1.04 -5.36
N ASP A 157 -5.68 -0.98 -5.75
CA ASP A 157 -4.77 0.12 -5.44
C ASP A 157 -5.22 1.44 -6.10
N THR A 158 -5.68 1.39 -7.35
CA THR A 158 -6.24 2.56 -8.05
C THR A 158 -7.50 3.09 -7.35
N ILE A 159 -8.41 2.22 -6.92
CA ILE A 159 -9.63 2.61 -6.20
C ILE A 159 -9.30 3.17 -4.82
N LYS A 160 -8.32 2.58 -4.13
CA LYS A 160 -7.83 3.08 -2.84
C LYS A 160 -7.30 4.51 -2.96
N ALA A 161 -6.39 4.76 -3.91
CA ALA A 161 -5.86 6.10 -4.13
C ALA A 161 -6.97 7.11 -4.50
N PHE A 162 -7.96 6.68 -5.28
CA PHE A 162 -9.12 7.49 -5.64
C PHE A 162 -9.96 7.90 -4.43
N LEU A 163 -10.34 6.93 -3.58
CA LEU A 163 -11.12 7.20 -2.37
C LEU A 163 -10.32 8.02 -1.34
N GLU A 164 -9.00 7.86 -1.28
CA GLU A 164 -8.13 8.70 -0.45
C GLU A 164 -8.14 10.16 -0.91
N VAL A 165 -8.04 10.43 -2.22
CA VAL A 165 -8.15 11.80 -2.75
C VAL A 165 -9.49 12.44 -2.35
N LEU A 166 -10.60 11.72 -2.56
CA LEU A 166 -11.93 12.23 -2.23
C LEU A 166 -12.10 12.45 -0.73
N SER A 167 -11.68 11.49 0.10
CA SER A 167 -11.74 11.64 1.56
C SER A 167 -10.89 12.82 2.03
N ASN A 168 -9.68 13.00 1.49
CA ASN A 168 -8.81 14.11 1.88
C ASN A 168 -9.40 15.47 1.52
N LYS A 169 -10.16 15.57 0.41
CA LYS A 169 -10.83 16.82 0.04
C LYS A 169 -12.12 17.05 0.81
N PHE A 170 -13.00 16.05 0.87
CA PHE A 170 -14.42 16.23 1.21
C PHE A 170 -14.84 15.76 2.59
N THR A 171 -14.07 14.90 3.25
CA THR A 171 -14.39 14.49 4.64
C THR A 171 -14.16 15.67 5.60
N ASP A 172 -15.15 15.90 6.45
CA ASP A 172 -15.17 16.87 7.55
C ASP A 172 -15.95 16.32 8.74
N GLU A 173 -16.26 17.15 9.75
CA GLU A 173 -16.97 16.73 10.96
C GLU A 173 -18.46 16.40 10.75
N ASP A 174 -19.02 16.80 9.61
CA ASP A 174 -20.44 16.61 9.30
C ASP A 174 -20.64 15.48 8.28
N VAL A 175 -19.67 15.25 7.41
CA VAL A 175 -19.77 14.29 6.31
C VAL A 175 -18.47 13.53 6.12
N LYS A 176 -18.59 12.22 5.88
CA LYS A 176 -17.50 11.29 5.65
C LYS A 176 -17.63 10.63 4.28
N ILE A 177 -16.50 10.55 3.57
CA ILE A 177 -16.35 9.66 2.42
C ILE A 177 -15.88 8.30 2.90
N ASP A 178 -16.65 7.22 2.66
CA ASP A 178 -16.25 5.88 3.11
C ASP A 178 -15.12 5.30 2.26
N ARG A 179 -13.96 5.14 2.89
CA ARG A 179 -12.77 4.51 2.29
C ARG A 179 -12.82 2.98 2.36
N ALA A 180 -13.77 2.36 3.04
CA ALA A 180 -13.86 0.91 3.11
C ALA A 180 -14.29 0.27 1.78
N LEU A 181 -14.81 1.05 0.83
CA LEU A 181 -15.28 0.60 -0.48
C LEU A 181 -14.16 0.20 -1.48
N ILE A 182 -12.94 0.01 -0.98
CA ILE A 182 -11.78 -0.49 -1.74
C ILE A 182 -11.99 -1.96 -2.16
N ASP A 183 -12.46 -2.79 -1.21
CA ASP A 183 -12.57 -4.24 -1.40
C ASP A 183 -13.64 -4.58 -2.45
N SER A 184 -13.35 -5.52 -3.37
CA SER A 184 -14.25 -5.88 -4.47
C SER A 184 -15.59 -6.46 -4.01
N ASN A 185 -15.63 -7.11 -2.85
CA ASN A 185 -16.81 -7.75 -2.30
C ASN A 185 -17.61 -6.85 -1.35
N ARG A 186 -17.39 -5.52 -1.40
CA ARG A 186 -18.16 -4.56 -0.62
C ARG A 186 -19.60 -4.53 -1.07
N ILE A 187 -20.44 -4.17 -0.11
CA ILE A 187 -21.89 -4.18 -0.23
C ILE A 187 -22.43 -2.77 -0.03
N LEU A 188 -23.49 -2.43 -0.74
CA LEU A 188 -24.24 -1.19 -0.55
C LEU A 188 -25.69 -1.50 -0.23
N ARG A 189 -26.37 -0.56 0.42
CA ARG A 189 -27.80 -0.69 0.72
C ARG A 189 -28.59 -0.87 -0.57
N LEU A 190 -29.48 -1.86 -0.58
CA LEU A 190 -30.34 -2.16 -1.73
C LEU A 190 -31.39 -1.07 -1.90
N SER A 191 -31.49 -0.47 -3.09
CA SER A 191 -32.59 0.47 -3.39
C SER A 191 -33.93 -0.27 -3.34
N GLY A 192 -34.93 0.35 -2.74
CA GLY A 192 -36.21 -0.25 -2.36
C GLY A 192 -36.22 -0.88 -0.97
N SER A 193 -35.09 -0.95 -0.26
CA SER A 193 -35.04 -1.33 1.16
C SER A 193 -35.08 -0.11 2.08
N ILE A 194 -35.50 -0.31 3.34
CA ILE A 194 -35.58 0.75 4.35
C ILE A 194 -34.29 0.78 5.20
N GLY A 195 -33.85 1.99 5.51
CA GLY A 195 -32.77 2.31 6.45
C GLY A 195 -33.14 2.12 7.91
N CYS A 196 -33.02 0.91 8.45
CA CYS A 196 -33.49 0.57 9.80
C CYS A 196 -32.39 0.65 10.89
N LYS A 197 -31.55 1.69 10.88
CA LYS A 197 -30.53 1.89 11.94
C LYS A 197 -31.19 2.53 13.17
N GLY A 198 -31.12 1.87 14.33
CA GLY A 198 -31.63 2.41 15.59
C GLY A 198 -33.16 2.51 15.64
N ARG A 199 -33.68 3.29 16.59
CA ARG A 199 -35.13 3.52 16.74
C ARG A 199 -35.63 4.52 15.69
N ASN A 200 -36.75 4.22 15.04
CA ASN A 200 -37.46 5.15 14.16
C ASN A 200 -38.11 6.27 15.00
N SER A 201 -37.85 7.54 14.65
CA SER A 201 -38.45 8.71 15.30
C SER A 201 -38.68 9.83 14.29
N ALA A 202 -39.48 10.84 14.67
CA ALA A 202 -39.67 12.03 13.84
C ALA A 202 -38.36 12.78 13.58
N GLU A 203 -37.44 12.78 14.54
CA GLU A 203 -36.13 13.43 14.43
C GLU A 203 -35.13 12.61 13.59
N ARG A 204 -35.16 11.28 13.70
CA ARG A 204 -34.25 10.34 13.02
C ARG A 204 -35.07 9.26 12.30
N PRO A 205 -35.79 9.62 11.23
CA PRO A 205 -36.69 8.70 10.58
C PRO A 205 -35.91 7.62 9.82
N HIS A 206 -36.46 6.41 9.81
CA HIS A 206 -36.06 5.38 8.86
C HIS A 206 -36.56 5.77 7.47
N ARG A 207 -35.66 5.81 6.48
CA ARG A 207 -35.97 6.28 5.12
C ARG A 207 -35.78 5.16 4.09
N LEU A 208 -36.60 5.18 3.04
CA LEU A 208 -36.45 4.29 1.89
C LEU A 208 -35.21 4.68 1.08
N ALA A 209 -34.33 3.72 0.80
CA ALA A 209 -33.23 3.91 -0.15
C ALA A 209 -33.77 3.86 -1.58
N LYS A 210 -33.34 4.76 -2.46
CA LYS A 210 -33.87 4.86 -3.84
C LYS A 210 -32.85 5.45 -4.81
N ILE A 211 -32.99 5.13 -6.09
CA ILE A 211 -32.25 5.72 -7.19
C ILE A 211 -32.87 7.08 -7.51
N LEU A 212 -32.10 8.14 -7.31
CA LEU A 212 -32.50 9.52 -7.56
C LEU A 212 -32.34 9.90 -9.02
N SER A 213 -31.23 9.50 -9.64
CA SER A 213 -30.98 9.77 -11.05
C SER A 213 -30.10 8.71 -11.69
N THR A 214 -30.33 8.47 -12.97
CA THR A 214 -29.56 7.57 -13.83
C THR A 214 -29.11 8.37 -15.05
N PRO A 215 -27.88 8.17 -15.55
CA PRO A 215 -27.50 8.75 -16.84
C PRO A 215 -28.36 8.16 -17.96
N LYS A 216 -28.56 8.92 -19.04
CA LYS A 216 -29.28 8.42 -20.23
C LYS A 216 -28.56 7.24 -20.88
N GLU A 217 -27.23 7.24 -20.80
CA GLU A 217 -26.35 6.21 -21.33
C GLU A 217 -25.24 5.93 -20.31
N ILE A 218 -24.95 4.65 -20.07
CA ILE A 218 -23.90 4.20 -19.16
C ILE A 218 -22.58 4.15 -19.93
N VAL A 219 -21.76 5.20 -19.79
CA VAL A 219 -20.43 5.27 -20.38
C VAL A 219 -19.39 4.81 -19.35
N ARG A 220 -18.78 3.64 -19.61
CA ARG A 220 -17.76 3.04 -18.72
C ARG A 220 -16.40 3.68 -18.93
N MET A 221 -15.73 4.00 -17.82
CA MET A 221 -14.35 4.46 -17.82
C MET A 221 -13.40 3.30 -17.54
N ASN A 222 -12.21 3.37 -18.12
CA ASN A 222 -11.13 2.44 -17.81
C ASN A 222 -10.30 2.92 -16.61
N ARG A 223 -9.40 2.04 -16.17
CA ARG A 223 -8.49 2.30 -15.03
C ARG A 223 -7.61 3.52 -15.27
N GLU A 224 -7.15 3.75 -16.50
CA GLU A 224 -6.24 4.83 -16.88
C GLU A 224 -6.81 6.20 -16.54
N LYS A 225 -8.12 6.41 -16.75
CA LYS A 225 -8.79 7.68 -16.41
C LYS A 225 -8.70 7.99 -14.91
N ILE A 226 -8.84 6.96 -14.08
CA ILE A 226 -8.78 7.08 -12.61
C ILE A 226 -7.33 7.29 -12.17
N ASP A 227 -6.37 6.59 -12.76
CA ASP A 227 -4.95 6.76 -12.46
C ASP A 227 -4.44 8.18 -12.78
N VAL A 228 -4.87 8.76 -13.91
CA VAL A 228 -4.56 10.16 -14.25
C VAL A 228 -5.12 11.13 -13.21
N PHE A 229 -6.35 10.90 -12.75
CA PHE A 229 -6.95 11.69 -11.67
C PHE A 229 -6.17 11.54 -10.36
N ASN A 230 -5.81 10.31 -9.98
CA ASN A 230 -5.04 10.03 -8.78
C ASN A 230 -3.68 10.72 -8.81
N ALA A 231 -2.94 10.61 -9.92
CA ALA A 231 -1.63 11.23 -10.06
C ALA A 231 -1.69 12.77 -9.92
N LYS A 232 -2.74 13.39 -10.44
CA LYS A 232 -2.96 14.84 -10.36
C LYS A 232 -3.19 15.33 -8.93
N TYR A 233 -3.95 14.58 -8.14
CA TYR A 233 -4.32 14.96 -6.77
C TYR A 233 -3.57 14.23 -5.67
N ALA A 234 -2.59 13.41 -6.02
CA ALA A 234 -1.72 12.74 -5.07
C ALA A 234 -1.11 13.76 -4.09
N ILE A 235 -1.19 13.43 -2.80
CA ILE A 235 -0.58 14.19 -1.72
C ILE A 235 0.82 13.62 -1.50
N LYS A 236 1.84 14.44 -1.77
CA LYS A 236 3.23 14.08 -1.51
C LYS A 236 3.56 14.43 -0.07
N VAL A 237 3.82 13.39 0.72
CA VAL A 237 4.17 13.51 2.13
C VAL A 237 5.68 13.65 2.26
N GLU A 238 6.15 14.73 2.90
CA GLU A 238 7.53 14.89 3.33
C GLU A 238 7.70 14.25 4.70
N GLN A 239 8.63 13.29 4.82
CA GLN A 239 8.87 12.61 6.09
C GLN A 239 9.48 13.58 7.11
N ALA A 240 9.13 13.42 8.39
CA ALA A 240 9.72 14.20 9.46
C ALA A 240 11.25 14.00 9.48
N GLN A 241 12.01 15.03 9.11
CA GLN A 241 13.47 14.96 9.15
C GLN A 241 13.96 14.98 10.62
N ARG A 242 14.69 13.95 11.05
CA ARG A 242 15.56 14.05 12.23
C ARG A 242 16.87 14.68 11.79
N ARG A 243 17.05 15.98 12.03
CA ARG A 243 18.34 16.65 11.76
C ARG A 243 19.34 16.28 12.86
N GLN A 244 20.24 15.33 12.61
CA GLN A 244 21.45 15.23 13.43
C GLN A 244 22.42 16.33 13.01
N PHE A 245 22.45 17.43 13.75
CA PHE A 245 23.56 18.39 13.70
C PHE A 245 24.41 18.24 14.96
N ASN A 246 25.73 18.29 14.77
CA ASN A 246 26.72 18.25 15.84
C ASN A 246 26.42 19.33 16.91
N GLY A 247 25.86 18.90 18.05
CA GLY A 247 25.96 19.62 19.32
C GLY A 247 25.05 20.82 19.57
N ILE A 248 24.02 21.09 18.76
CA ILE A 248 23.02 22.13 19.05
C ILE A 248 21.62 21.49 19.08
N SER A 249 20.82 21.84 20.08
CA SER A 249 19.54 21.23 20.43
C SER A 249 18.63 20.96 19.23
N ASN A 250 18.14 19.73 19.19
CA ASN A 250 17.27 19.12 18.20
C ASN A 250 15.84 19.69 18.32
N GLU A 251 15.55 20.82 17.69
CA GLU A 251 14.15 21.20 17.46
C GLU A 251 13.61 20.39 16.28
N GLN A 252 12.82 19.36 16.61
CA GLN A 252 12.02 18.63 15.64
C GLN A 252 11.11 19.64 14.93
N PHE A 253 11.09 19.63 13.58
CA PHE A 253 10.21 20.50 12.82
C PHE A 253 8.76 20.31 13.28
N ASN A 254 8.14 21.39 13.77
CA ASN A 254 6.78 21.41 14.27
C ASN A 254 5.92 22.25 13.32
N LEU A 255 4.84 21.64 12.80
CA LEU A 255 3.97 22.32 11.84
C LEU A 255 3.17 23.46 12.48
N ARG A 256 2.75 23.32 13.74
CA ARG A 256 2.01 24.39 14.45
C ARG A 256 2.89 25.61 14.66
N ASP A 257 4.12 25.43 15.10
CA ASP A 257 5.07 26.53 15.29
C ASP A 257 5.36 27.24 13.94
N PHE A 258 5.44 26.48 12.84
CA PHE A 258 5.58 27.03 11.49
C PHE A 258 4.36 27.86 11.07
N ILE A 259 3.15 27.35 11.31
CA ILE A 259 1.89 28.05 11.02
C ILE A 259 1.83 29.38 11.79
N GLU A 260 2.17 29.37 13.08
CA GLU A 260 2.17 30.56 13.94
C GLU A 260 3.25 31.56 13.50
N LYS A 261 4.48 31.10 13.23
CA LYS A 261 5.61 31.95 12.82
C LYS A 261 5.32 32.75 11.56
N TYR A 262 4.59 32.17 10.60
CA TYR A 262 4.29 32.79 9.31
C TYR A 262 2.87 33.36 9.20
N ASP A 263 2.12 33.39 10.31
CA ASP A 263 0.72 33.87 10.36
C ASP A 263 -0.16 33.22 9.27
N ILE A 264 0.03 31.91 9.07
CA ILE A 264 -0.73 31.15 8.07
C ILE A 264 -2.16 30.99 8.58
N ARG A 265 -3.11 31.64 7.89
CA ARG A 265 -4.52 31.67 8.30
C ARG A 265 -5.19 30.31 8.08
N ILE A 266 -5.57 29.67 9.19
CA ILE A 266 -6.26 28.38 9.21
C ILE A 266 -7.76 28.62 9.39
N ALA A 267 -8.56 28.26 8.40
CA ALA A 267 -10.01 28.31 8.50
C ALA A 267 -10.54 27.25 9.46
N LYS A 268 -9.88 26.08 9.49
CA LYS A 268 -10.36 24.91 10.27
C LYS A 268 -9.30 23.84 10.49
N GLU A 269 -9.34 23.18 11.64
CA GLU A 269 -8.57 21.97 11.95
C GLU A 269 -9.50 20.76 12.00
N ILE A 270 -9.13 19.67 11.31
CA ILE A 270 -9.90 18.42 11.25
C ILE A 270 -8.99 17.25 11.63
N PRO A 271 -9.30 16.49 12.68
CA PRO A 271 -8.56 15.27 13.02
C PRO A 271 -8.67 14.22 11.92
N ILE A 272 -7.57 13.54 11.59
CA ILE A 272 -7.56 12.48 10.57
C ILE A 272 -7.76 11.11 11.24
N SER A 273 -8.61 10.26 10.65
CA SER A 273 -8.81 8.89 11.10
C SER A 273 -7.54 8.05 10.96
N GLY A 274 -6.99 7.56 12.08
CA GLY A 274 -5.66 6.93 12.16
C GLY A 274 -4.60 7.81 12.85
N GLY A 275 -4.99 9.04 13.24
CA GLY A 275 -4.15 10.04 13.88
C GLY A 275 -3.64 11.10 12.90
N GLY A 276 -3.20 12.25 13.43
CA GLY A 276 -2.79 13.41 12.63
C GLY A 276 -3.90 14.47 12.48
N THR A 277 -3.58 15.58 11.81
CA THR A 277 -4.43 16.76 11.69
C THR A 277 -4.40 17.31 10.26
N LYS A 278 -5.57 17.63 9.71
CA LYS A 278 -5.75 18.38 8.46
C LYS A 278 -6.07 19.84 8.81
N TYR A 279 -5.22 20.76 8.38
CA TYR A 279 -5.38 22.20 8.57
C TYR A 279 -5.88 22.81 7.26
N ILE A 280 -7.16 23.15 7.19
CA ILE A 280 -7.75 23.85 6.03
C ILE A 280 -7.33 25.31 6.07
N LEU A 281 -6.70 25.79 5.00
CA LEU A 281 -6.28 27.18 4.88
C LEU A 281 -7.46 28.09 4.52
N GLU A 282 -7.49 29.31 5.05
CA GLU A 282 -8.44 30.35 4.60
C GLU A 282 -8.22 30.70 3.13
N GLU A 283 -6.97 30.69 2.68
CA GLU A 283 -6.53 31.07 1.35
C GLU A 283 -5.28 30.28 0.94
N CYS A 284 -5.20 29.90 -0.34
CA CYS A 284 -4.00 29.26 -0.89
C CYS A 284 -2.89 30.31 -1.11
N PRO A 285 -1.65 30.09 -0.62
CA PRO A 285 -0.56 31.06 -0.80
C PRO A 285 -0.09 31.21 -2.25
N PHE A 286 -0.48 30.27 -3.13
CA PHE A 286 -0.11 30.30 -4.55
C PHE A 286 -1.19 30.93 -5.44
N ASP A 287 -2.41 31.07 -4.95
CA ASP A 287 -3.51 31.70 -5.68
C ASP A 287 -4.59 32.17 -4.70
N SER A 288 -4.72 33.49 -4.58
CA SER A 288 -5.62 34.14 -3.63
C SER A 288 -7.10 33.91 -3.92
N GLN A 289 -7.45 33.44 -5.12
CA GLN A 289 -8.83 33.10 -5.48
C GLN A 289 -9.25 31.75 -4.90
N HIS A 290 -8.30 30.88 -4.57
CA HIS A 290 -8.60 29.61 -3.90
C HIS A 290 -8.75 29.84 -2.41
N LYS A 291 -9.98 29.77 -1.92
CA LYS A 291 -10.34 30.01 -0.51
C LYS A 291 -10.67 28.71 0.19
N ALA A 292 -10.90 28.74 1.50
CA ALA A 292 -11.36 27.55 2.22
C ALA A 292 -12.61 26.92 1.53
N PRO A 293 -12.66 25.59 1.32
CA PRO A 293 -11.73 24.56 1.80
C PRO A 293 -10.75 24.02 0.72
N ASP A 294 -10.28 24.86 -0.19
CA ASP A 294 -9.58 24.42 -1.41
C ASP A 294 -8.16 23.90 -1.22
N SER A 295 -7.48 24.35 -0.17
CA SER A 295 -6.11 23.95 0.16
C SER A 295 -5.97 23.61 1.63
N ALA A 296 -5.11 22.63 1.92
CA ALA A 296 -4.87 22.18 3.27
C ALA A 296 -3.42 21.74 3.49
N LEU A 297 -2.98 21.88 4.73
CA LEU A 297 -1.81 21.22 5.28
C LEU A 297 -2.23 19.93 5.99
N PHE A 298 -1.38 18.93 5.95
CA PHE A 298 -1.60 17.64 6.58
C PHE A 298 -0.42 17.34 7.49
N GLU A 299 -0.70 16.98 8.73
CA GLU A 299 0.27 16.45 9.69
C GLU A 299 -0.13 15.01 10.01
N LEU A 300 0.79 14.08 9.78
CA LEU A 300 0.59 12.65 10.05
C LEU A 300 1.07 12.30 11.46
N PRO A 301 0.63 11.17 12.05
CA PRO A 301 1.01 10.77 13.42
C PRO A 301 2.53 10.65 13.66
N ASN A 302 3.29 10.38 12.59
CA ASN A 302 4.74 10.25 12.64
C ASN A 302 5.47 11.60 12.47
N GLY A 303 4.74 12.73 12.49
CA GLY A 303 5.26 14.08 12.27
C GLY A 303 5.55 14.42 10.80
N SER A 304 5.18 13.54 9.86
CA SER A 304 5.33 13.84 8.43
C SER A 304 4.32 14.90 8.02
N VAL A 305 4.69 15.75 7.08
CA VAL A 305 3.87 16.89 6.67
C VAL A 305 3.61 16.88 5.17
N ALA A 306 2.46 17.42 4.77
CA ALA A 306 2.12 17.60 3.37
C ALA A 306 1.33 18.89 3.16
N PHE A 307 1.35 19.39 1.92
CA PHE A 307 0.46 20.45 1.44
C PHE A 307 -0.21 19.96 0.18
N LYS A 308 -1.49 20.32 0.01
CA LYS A 308 -2.16 20.18 -1.27
C LYS A 308 -3.21 21.27 -1.47
N CYS A 309 -3.23 21.84 -2.67
CA CYS A 309 -4.38 22.56 -3.21
C CYS A 309 -5.11 21.68 -4.23
N PHE A 310 -6.43 21.63 -4.16
CA PHE A 310 -7.28 20.75 -4.98
C PHE A 310 -7.79 21.42 -6.26
N HIS A 311 -7.27 22.59 -6.63
CA HIS A 311 -7.52 23.23 -7.91
C HIS A 311 -6.52 22.81 -8.98
N ASN A 312 -6.96 22.78 -10.24
CA ASN A 312 -6.13 22.33 -11.36
C ASN A 312 -4.86 23.17 -11.53
N SER A 313 -4.99 24.49 -11.41
CA SER A 313 -3.92 25.49 -11.54
C SER A 313 -2.82 25.37 -10.47
N CYS A 314 -3.12 24.72 -9.35
CA CYS A 314 -2.19 24.54 -8.23
C CYS A 314 -1.76 23.08 -8.02
N SER A 315 -2.09 22.17 -8.93
CA SER A 315 -1.84 20.74 -8.77
C SER A 315 -0.36 20.37 -8.59
N GLN A 316 0.55 21.20 -9.12
CA GLN A 316 2.01 21.07 -9.05
C GLN A 316 2.61 21.42 -7.68
N TYR A 317 1.91 22.20 -6.85
CA TYR A 317 2.45 22.65 -5.57
C TYR A 317 2.26 21.57 -4.50
N ASP A 318 3.37 21.20 -3.88
CA ASP A 318 3.44 20.28 -2.75
C ASP A 318 4.04 20.98 -1.52
N TRP A 319 4.29 20.22 -0.44
CA TRP A 319 4.84 20.78 0.80
C TRP A 319 6.18 21.49 0.60
N ARG A 320 7.04 20.97 -0.28
CA ARG A 320 8.34 21.60 -0.54
C ARG A 320 8.16 22.98 -1.14
N ALA A 321 7.28 23.10 -2.15
CA ALA A 321 6.95 24.40 -2.71
C ALA A 321 6.31 25.32 -1.67
N PHE A 322 5.39 24.81 -0.84
CA PHE A 322 4.75 25.57 0.23
C PHE A 322 5.77 26.11 1.23
N ARG A 323 6.67 25.25 1.72
CA ARG A 323 7.71 25.66 2.66
C ARG A 323 8.66 26.68 2.04
N SER A 324 9.11 26.46 0.80
CA SER A 324 9.98 27.41 0.09
C SER A 324 9.33 28.78 -0.17
N HIS A 325 8.00 28.85 -0.23
CA HIS A 325 7.30 30.13 -0.37
C HIS A 325 7.49 31.03 0.87
N PHE A 326 7.52 30.46 2.08
CA PHE A 326 7.69 31.18 3.35
C PHE A 326 9.13 31.18 3.88
N GLU A 327 9.86 30.10 3.60
CA GLU A 327 11.28 29.90 3.93
C GLU A 327 12.07 29.64 2.64
N PRO A 328 12.45 30.68 1.86
CA PRO A 328 13.19 30.50 0.61
C PRO A 328 14.47 29.68 0.77
N HIS A 329 15.10 29.77 1.95
CA HIS A 329 16.35 29.09 2.30
C HIS A 329 16.14 27.78 3.09
N ALA A 330 14.90 27.27 3.23
CA ALA A 330 14.60 26.06 4.01
C ALA A 330 15.41 24.82 3.58
N TYR A 331 15.80 24.78 2.30
CA TYR A 331 16.51 23.68 1.67
C TYR A 331 17.91 24.10 1.18
N ASP A 332 18.42 25.26 1.60
CA ASP A 332 19.72 25.76 1.14
C ASP A 332 20.91 24.96 1.65
N TYR A 333 20.79 24.29 2.80
CA TYR A 333 21.83 23.36 3.26
C TYR A 333 21.96 22.12 2.37
N GLU A 334 20.89 21.68 1.72
CA GLU A 334 20.96 20.65 0.66
C GLU A 334 21.68 21.22 -0.59
N ASN A 335 21.46 22.51 -0.90
CA ASN A 335 22.15 23.22 -1.98
C ASN A 335 23.65 23.47 -1.67
N LEU A 336 24.02 23.69 -0.39
CA LEU A 336 25.40 23.93 0.07
C LEU A 336 26.24 22.65 0.10
N GLN A 337 25.65 21.48 0.42
CA GLN A 337 26.33 20.19 0.20
C GLN A 337 26.56 19.92 -1.31
N GLY A 338 25.76 20.53 -2.19
CA GLY A 338 26.02 20.59 -3.62
C GLY A 338 27.13 21.57 -4.05
N GLN A 339 27.54 22.53 -3.22
CA GLN A 339 28.54 23.56 -3.58
C GLN A 339 29.99 23.20 -3.23
N HIS A 340 30.25 22.27 -2.31
CA HIS A 340 31.61 21.77 -2.04
C HIS A 340 32.09 20.70 -3.02
N ASN A 341 31.25 20.31 -3.98
CA ASN A 341 31.62 19.46 -5.12
C ASN A 341 31.54 20.27 -6.42
N GLN A 342 32.51 21.15 -6.66
CA GLN A 342 32.78 21.65 -8.02
C GLN A 342 34.13 21.13 -8.54
N PRO A 343 34.13 20.19 -9.50
CA PRO A 343 35.26 20.00 -10.40
C PRO A 343 35.39 21.22 -11.33
N GLN A 344 36.63 21.65 -11.58
CA GLN A 344 36.95 22.77 -12.46
C GLN A 344 36.27 22.69 -13.83
N GLN A 345 35.76 23.85 -14.26
CA GLN A 345 34.99 24.06 -15.48
C GLN A 345 35.74 23.60 -16.74
N TYR A 346 35.19 22.59 -17.41
CA TYR A 346 35.17 22.52 -18.87
C TYR A 346 33.71 22.68 -19.32
N ALA A 347 33.49 23.56 -20.29
CA ALA A 347 32.19 24.05 -20.72
C ALA A 347 31.14 22.95 -21.02
N HIS A 348 29.95 23.05 -20.41
CA HIS A 348 28.76 22.27 -20.80
C HIS A 348 27.50 23.16 -20.66
N ARG A 349 26.90 23.62 -21.78
CA ARG A 349 25.69 23.03 -22.41
C ARG A 349 24.68 22.46 -21.40
N GLN A 350 23.48 23.08 -21.37
CA GLN A 350 22.27 22.64 -20.69
C GLN A 350 22.19 21.12 -20.51
N TYR A 351 22.38 20.65 -19.28
CA TYR A 351 22.18 19.24 -18.94
C TYR A 351 20.71 19.03 -18.56
N THR A 352 19.90 18.67 -19.54
CA THR A 352 18.64 17.97 -19.31
C THR A 352 19.02 16.57 -18.83
N PRO A 353 18.52 16.06 -17.69
CA PRO A 353 18.76 14.67 -17.30
C PRO A 353 18.22 13.77 -18.41
N GLN A 354 19.12 13.25 -19.23
CA GLN A 354 18.76 12.29 -20.26
C GLN A 354 18.37 11.02 -19.49
N LYS A 355 17.11 10.58 -19.62
CA LYS A 355 16.78 9.17 -19.40
C LYS A 355 17.89 8.37 -20.09
N PRO A 356 18.56 7.41 -19.42
CA PRO A 356 19.60 6.64 -20.07
C PRO A 356 19.02 6.13 -21.38
N LYS A 357 19.56 6.62 -22.50
CA LYS A 357 19.18 6.12 -23.81
C LYS A 357 19.67 4.68 -23.80
N TYR A 358 18.75 3.76 -23.57
CA TYR A 358 19.02 2.35 -23.81
C TYR A 358 19.29 2.25 -25.31
N GLU A 359 20.56 2.21 -25.68
CA GLU A 359 20.93 1.94 -27.06
C GLU A 359 20.44 0.55 -27.38
N ILE A 360 19.54 0.45 -28.36
CA ILE A 360 19.10 -0.82 -28.90
C ILE A 360 20.34 -1.44 -29.53
N LYS A 361 21.05 -2.29 -28.78
CA LYS A 361 22.20 -3.04 -29.29
C LYS A 361 21.73 -3.76 -30.54
N GLY A 362 22.36 -3.51 -31.69
CA GLY A 362 22.12 -4.26 -32.93
C GLY A 362 22.53 -5.73 -32.77
N GLU A 363 22.24 -6.57 -33.76
CA GLU A 363 22.95 -7.86 -33.85
C GLU A 363 24.39 -7.55 -34.26
N ILE A 364 25.29 -7.54 -33.29
CA ILE A 364 26.72 -7.34 -33.53
C ILE A 364 27.42 -8.70 -33.59
N PRO A 365 28.39 -8.90 -34.50
CA PRO A 365 29.02 -10.20 -34.73
C PRO A 365 29.58 -10.87 -33.47
N GLU A 366 30.01 -10.09 -32.48
CA GLU A 366 30.59 -10.54 -31.21
C GLU A 366 29.58 -11.15 -30.23
N LEU A 367 28.34 -10.63 -30.19
CA LEU A 367 27.29 -11.11 -29.28
C LEU A 367 26.39 -12.19 -29.91
N GLY A 368 26.53 -12.42 -31.22
CA GLY A 368 25.70 -13.36 -31.97
C GLY A 368 24.28 -12.86 -32.22
N LYS A 369 23.37 -13.78 -32.58
CA LYS A 369 21.96 -13.46 -32.86
C LYS A 369 21.23 -13.05 -31.59
N LYS A 370 20.36 -12.05 -31.68
CA LYS A 370 19.49 -11.63 -30.56
C LYS A 370 18.49 -12.71 -30.17
N TRP A 371 18.00 -13.43 -31.17
CA TRP A 371 17.05 -14.52 -31.01
C TRP A 371 17.76 -15.83 -31.32
N LEU A 372 18.07 -16.58 -30.26
CA LEU A 372 18.68 -17.90 -30.39
C LEU A 372 17.61 -18.93 -30.74
N THR A 373 17.89 -19.77 -31.74
CA THR A 373 17.10 -20.97 -32.01
C THR A 373 17.41 -22.05 -30.97
N MET A 374 16.46 -22.93 -30.66
CA MET A 374 16.66 -23.99 -29.65
C MET A 374 17.91 -24.85 -29.90
N SER A 375 18.25 -25.11 -31.18
CA SER A 375 19.46 -25.86 -31.57
C SER A 375 20.76 -25.08 -31.35
N SER A 376 20.72 -23.75 -31.32
CA SER A 376 21.89 -22.88 -31.07
C SER A 376 22.17 -22.64 -29.59
N ILE A 377 21.22 -22.95 -28.71
CA ILE A 377 21.42 -22.86 -27.26
C ILE A 377 22.15 -24.12 -26.81
N LYS A 378 23.37 -23.97 -26.29
CA LYS A 378 24.09 -25.11 -25.69
C LYS A 378 23.27 -25.65 -24.54
N LYS A 379 22.89 -26.92 -24.62
CA LYS A 379 22.23 -27.62 -23.51
C LYS A 379 23.20 -27.67 -22.33
N VAL A 380 22.93 -26.86 -21.30
CA VAL A 380 23.67 -26.92 -20.04
C VAL A 380 23.15 -28.09 -19.23
N ASP A 381 24.07 -28.87 -18.68
CA ASP A 381 23.75 -29.88 -17.70
C ASP A 381 23.48 -29.19 -16.35
N LEU A 382 22.21 -29.15 -15.95
CA LEU A 382 21.77 -28.52 -14.70
C LEU A 382 22.49 -29.11 -13.46
N SER A 383 22.98 -30.35 -13.53
CA SER A 383 23.72 -30.98 -12.43
C SER A 383 25.12 -30.41 -12.23
N LYS A 384 25.67 -29.71 -13.23
CA LYS A 384 27.01 -29.10 -13.22
C LYS A 384 27.00 -27.63 -12.81
N ILE A 385 25.83 -27.06 -12.52
CA ILE A 385 25.75 -25.69 -11.99
C ILE A 385 26.26 -25.71 -10.55
N ASP A 386 27.29 -24.91 -10.31
CA ASP A 386 28.01 -24.84 -9.04
C ASP A 386 27.19 -24.06 -7.98
N GLY A 387 27.32 -24.43 -6.71
CA GLY A 387 26.47 -23.88 -5.65
C GLY A 387 26.55 -24.61 -4.32
N VAL A 388 25.79 -24.14 -3.33
CA VAL A 388 25.80 -24.65 -1.96
C VAL A 388 24.47 -25.26 -1.56
N LYS A 389 24.49 -26.36 -0.82
CA LYS A 389 23.27 -26.96 -0.27
C LYS A 389 22.79 -26.17 0.94
N THR A 390 21.48 -26.14 1.16
CA THR A 390 20.88 -25.49 2.33
C THR A 390 21.07 -26.30 3.61
N GLY A 391 21.27 -27.61 3.48
CA GLY A 391 21.32 -28.56 4.60
C GLY A 391 19.93 -28.98 5.10
N VAL A 392 18.87 -28.47 4.47
CA VAL A 392 17.48 -28.90 4.70
C VAL A 392 17.11 -29.90 3.61
N VAL A 393 17.03 -31.17 3.96
CA VAL A 393 16.91 -32.29 3.01
C VAL A 393 15.72 -32.13 2.05
N GLU A 394 14.55 -31.73 2.55
CA GLU A 394 13.35 -31.57 1.73
C GLU A 394 13.46 -30.38 0.77
N LEU A 395 14.12 -29.31 1.21
CA LEU A 395 14.36 -28.13 0.39
C LEU A 395 15.39 -28.45 -0.69
N ASP A 396 16.54 -29.02 -0.32
CA ASP A 396 17.58 -29.44 -1.26
C ASP A 396 17.07 -30.47 -2.27
N ARG A 397 16.07 -31.29 -1.92
CA ARG A 397 15.42 -32.19 -2.89
C ARG A 397 14.63 -31.44 -3.95
N SER A 398 14.05 -30.31 -3.57
CA SER A 398 13.16 -29.50 -4.41
C SER A 398 13.93 -28.52 -5.29
N ILE A 399 14.96 -27.87 -4.73
CA ILE A 399 15.75 -26.85 -5.43
C ILE A 399 17.16 -27.31 -5.83
N VAL A 400 17.56 -28.54 -5.46
CA VAL A 400 18.89 -29.15 -5.66
C VAL A 400 19.97 -28.52 -4.79
N LYS A 401 20.20 -27.21 -4.94
CA LYS A 401 21.14 -26.38 -4.20
C LYS A 401 20.84 -24.89 -4.49
N LEU A 402 21.43 -23.98 -3.74
CA LEU A 402 21.50 -22.55 -4.08
C LEU A 402 22.64 -22.35 -5.08
N HIS A 403 22.35 -21.94 -6.30
CA HIS A 403 23.39 -21.79 -7.33
C HIS A 403 24.12 -20.45 -7.21
N TYR A 404 25.40 -20.44 -7.54
CA TYR A 404 26.15 -19.18 -7.62
C TYR A 404 25.63 -18.27 -8.73
N GLY A 405 25.58 -16.97 -8.46
CA GLY A 405 25.01 -15.96 -9.37
C GLY A 405 23.49 -15.81 -9.28
N GLU A 406 22.82 -16.58 -8.40
CA GLU A 406 21.40 -16.38 -8.09
C GLU A 406 21.22 -15.46 -6.88
N VAL A 407 20.12 -14.69 -6.91
CA VAL A 407 19.68 -13.91 -5.75
C VAL A 407 18.52 -14.67 -5.08
N THR A 408 18.75 -15.14 -3.86
CA THR A 408 17.73 -15.82 -3.05
C THR A 408 17.14 -14.85 -2.03
N VAL A 409 15.80 -14.75 -1.99
CA VAL A 409 15.09 -13.85 -1.06
C VAL A 409 14.37 -14.66 0.01
N LEU A 410 14.78 -14.50 1.26
CA LEU A 410 14.09 -15.06 2.44
C LEU A 410 13.13 -14.01 3.02
N SER A 411 11.83 -14.28 2.97
CA SER A 411 10.80 -13.38 3.50
C SER A 411 9.82 -14.10 4.42
N GLY A 412 9.14 -13.37 5.30
CA GLY A 412 8.21 -13.94 6.29
C GLY A 412 7.80 -12.94 7.35
N GLY A 413 6.70 -13.23 8.07
CA GLY A 413 6.16 -12.38 9.13
C GLY A 413 7.11 -12.20 10.33
N ASN A 414 6.76 -11.27 11.23
CA ASN A 414 7.54 -11.06 12.46
C ASN A 414 7.54 -12.34 13.31
N ALA A 415 8.67 -12.63 13.95
CA ALA A 415 8.87 -13.83 14.77
C ALA A 415 8.67 -15.19 14.06
N SER A 416 8.69 -15.23 12.71
CA SER A 416 8.55 -16.48 11.95
C SER A 416 9.82 -17.35 11.90
N GLY A 417 10.87 -16.99 12.65
CA GLY A 417 12.14 -17.74 12.70
C GLY A 417 13.14 -17.46 11.57
N LYS A 418 13.01 -16.34 10.83
CA LYS A 418 13.89 -16.01 9.68
C LYS A 418 15.37 -15.98 10.04
N SER A 419 15.76 -15.16 11.02
CA SER A 419 17.16 -15.03 11.44
C SER A 419 17.69 -16.33 12.04
N SER A 420 16.85 -17.12 12.71
CA SER A 420 17.23 -18.45 13.20
C SER A 420 17.50 -19.44 12.06
N PHE A 421 16.66 -19.44 11.02
CA PHE A 421 16.88 -20.21 9.81
C PHE A 421 18.15 -19.76 9.09
N LEU A 422 18.37 -18.45 8.98
CA LEU A 422 19.55 -17.87 8.33
C LEU A 422 20.85 -18.27 9.04
N ASN A 423 20.89 -18.19 10.37
CA ASN A 423 22.03 -18.66 11.16
C ASN A 423 22.29 -20.15 10.95
N THR A 424 21.23 -20.96 10.83
CA THR A 424 21.36 -22.39 10.53
C THR A 424 21.92 -22.62 9.13
N LEU A 425 21.44 -21.87 8.14
CA LEU A 425 21.92 -21.93 6.76
C LEU A 425 23.41 -21.56 6.66
N ILE A 426 23.83 -20.49 7.33
CA ILE A 426 25.24 -20.06 7.39
C ILE A 426 26.13 -21.21 7.89
N LEU A 427 25.75 -21.86 8.98
CA LEU A 427 26.51 -22.96 9.56
C LEU A 427 26.52 -24.20 8.64
N ASN A 428 25.43 -24.47 7.93
CA ASN A 428 25.38 -25.54 6.94
C ASN A 428 26.29 -25.27 5.74
N ILE A 429 26.43 -24.01 5.33
CA ILE A 429 27.36 -23.58 4.28
C ILE A 429 28.81 -23.71 4.77
N ALA A 430 29.10 -23.26 6.00
CA ALA A 430 30.41 -23.45 6.63
C ALA A 430 30.78 -24.94 6.77
N ASN A 431 29.83 -25.82 7.11
CA ASN A 431 30.03 -27.27 7.15
C ASN A 431 30.41 -27.87 5.79
N GLN A 432 30.07 -27.22 4.68
CA GLN A 432 30.49 -27.61 3.34
C GLN A 432 31.88 -27.07 2.97
N GLY A 433 32.55 -26.35 3.88
CA GLY A 433 33.86 -25.73 3.65
C GLY A 433 33.80 -24.52 2.73
N VAL A 434 32.62 -23.92 2.55
CA VAL A 434 32.43 -22.75 1.67
C VAL A 434 32.42 -21.48 2.51
N PRO A 435 33.31 -20.52 2.24
CA PRO A 435 33.35 -19.28 2.97
C PRO A 435 32.22 -18.33 2.54
N SER A 436 31.66 -17.59 3.49
CA SER A 436 30.54 -16.67 3.30
C SER A 436 30.75 -15.34 4.02
N ALA A 437 30.16 -14.27 3.48
CA ALA A 437 30.15 -12.95 4.10
C ALA A 437 28.73 -12.57 4.53
N LEU A 438 28.61 -12.04 5.76
CA LEU A 438 27.36 -11.65 6.38
C LEU A 438 27.39 -10.18 6.77
N TRP A 439 26.45 -9.41 6.25
CA TRP A 439 26.12 -8.09 6.76
C TRP A 439 24.84 -8.17 7.59
N SER A 440 24.87 -7.63 8.82
CA SER A 440 23.68 -7.47 9.62
C SER A 440 23.32 -6.01 9.87
N GLY A 441 22.12 -5.60 9.45
CA GLY A 441 21.56 -4.27 9.72
C GLY A 441 20.70 -4.20 10.98
N GLU A 442 20.36 -5.33 11.61
CA GLU A 442 19.52 -5.36 12.81
C GLU A 442 20.31 -5.55 14.11
N LEU A 443 21.40 -6.32 14.07
CA LEU A 443 22.11 -6.78 15.26
C LEU A 443 23.59 -6.37 15.24
N PRO A 444 24.12 -5.81 16.34
CA PRO A 444 25.56 -5.64 16.53
C PRO A 444 26.31 -6.98 16.46
N GLU A 445 27.55 -6.94 15.99
CA GLU A 445 28.43 -8.09 15.77
C GLU A 445 28.60 -8.97 17.01
N PRO A 446 28.77 -8.43 18.24
CA PRO A 446 28.89 -9.27 19.43
C PRO A 446 27.62 -10.08 19.73
N ILE A 447 26.43 -9.53 19.45
CA ILE A 447 25.14 -10.20 19.67
C ILE A 447 24.93 -11.27 18.59
N LEU A 448 25.21 -10.91 17.34
CA LEU A 448 25.14 -11.83 16.20
C LEU A 448 26.07 -13.03 16.39
N LYS A 449 27.31 -12.78 16.81
CA LYS A 449 28.29 -13.82 17.18
C LYS A 449 27.73 -14.77 18.24
N ALA A 450 27.17 -14.24 19.33
CA ALA A 450 26.60 -15.05 20.40
C ALA A 450 25.47 -15.95 19.87
N TRP A 451 24.59 -15.44 19.01
CA TRP A 451 23.48 -16.22 18.45
C TRP A 451 23.95 -17.32 17.51
N ILE A 452 24.92 -17.04 16.65
CA ILE A 452 25.51 -18.05 15.75
C ILE A 452 26.20 -19.15 16.56
N GLN A 453 26.99 -18.77 17.57
CA GLN A 453 27.63 -19.74 18.46
C GLN A 453 26.61 -20.61 19.21
N MET A 454 25.46 -20.05 19.64
CA MET A 454 24.42 -20.85 20.29
C MET A 454 23.84 -21.93 19.38
N VAL A 455 23.64 -21.62 18.10
CA VAL A 455 23.18 -22.61 17.11
C VAL A 455 24.27 -23.64 16.84
N ALA A 456 25.51 -23.21 16.65
CA ALA A 456 26.66 -24.07 16.38
C ALA A 456 27.00 -25.02 17.53
N ALA A 457 26.94 -24.54 18.78
CA ALA A 457 27.20 -25.36 19.97
C ALA A 457 26.16 -26.48 20.12
N GLY A 458 24.92 -26.20 19.75
CA GLY A 458 23.79 -27.12 19.94
C GLY A 458 23.41 -27.31 21.41
N LYS A 459 22.21 -27.85 21.65
CA LYS A 459 21.57 -27.91 22.98
C LYS A 459 22.41 -28.56 24.08
N ASN A 460 23.27 -29.52 23.73
CA ASN A 460 24.06 -30.28 24.70
C ASN A 460 25.24 -29.48 25.27
N ASN A 461 25.65 -28.42 24.59
CA ASN A 461 26.81 -27.60 24.93
C ASN A 461 26.43 -26.23 25.50
N LEU A 462 25.14 -25.96 25.67
CA LEU A 462 24.64 -24.74 26.30
C LEU A 462 24.65 -24.86 27.83
N ARG A 463 24.74 -23.72 28.51
CA ARG A 463 24.60 -23.58 29.97
C ARG A 463 23.52 -22.57 30.31
N VAL A 464 22.79 -22.82 31.39
CA VAL A 464 21.75 -21.91 31.89
C VAL A 464 22.43 -20.70 32.53
N SER A 465 22.00 -19.51 32.12
CA SER A 465 22.44 -18.23 32.70
C SER A 465 21.90 -18.08 34.12
N GLN A 466 22.71 -17.52 35.02
CA GLN A 466 22.26 -17.11 36.35
C GLN A 466 21.52 -15.76 36.33
N PHE A 467 21.58 -15.03 35.21
CA PHE A 467 20.90 -13.75 34.99
C PHE A 467 19.75 -13.94 33.99
N GLY A 468 18.54 -14.10 34.51
CA GLY A 468 17.29 -14.21 33.75
C GLY A 468 16.85 -15.64 33.49
N ASP A 469 15.61 -15.95 33.88
CA ASP A 469 15.01 -17.27 33.70
C ASP A 469 14.99 -17.70 32.23
N GLY A 470 15.45 -18.93 31.96
CA GLY A 470 15.38 -19.54 30.63
C GLY A 470 16.42 -19.07 29.61
N LYS A 471 17.40 -18.25 30.00
CA LYS A 471 18.48 -17.82 29.09
C LYS A 471 19.63 -18.83 29.07
N PHE A 472 20.17 -19.09 27.89
CA PHE A 472 21.30 -19.99 27.67
C PHE A 472 22.50 -19.23 27.11
N PHE A 473 23.71 -19.69 27.42
CA PHE A 473 24.95 -19.18 26.85
C PHE A 473 25.90 -20.31 26.46
N VAL A 474 26.86 -20.00 25.59
CA VAL A 474 27.92 -20.90 25.17
C VAL A 474 29.14 -20.69 26.08
N PRO A 475 29.65 -21.74 26.76
CA PRO A 475 30.89 -21.64 27.53
C PRO A 475 32.08 -21.18 26.68
N GLN A 476 32.96 -20.34 27.23
CA GLN A 476 34.06 -19.73 26.49
C GLN A 476 34.93 -20.74 25.74
N ASN A 477 35.30 -21.85 26.38
CA ASN A 477 36.13 -22.90 25.77
C ASN A 477 35.46 -23.58 24.56
N ILE A 478 34.13 -23.54 24.45
CA ILE A 478 33.37 -24.05 23.31
C ILE A 478 33.24 -22.94 22.26
N GLY A 479 32.96 -21.71 22.69
CA GLY A 479 32.96 -20.52 21.82
C GLY A 479 34.28 -20.35 21.05
N ASP A 480 35.41 -20.49 21.73
CA ASP A 480 36.75 -20.38 21.13
C ASP A 480 37.02 -21.47 20.08
N GLN A 481 36.43 -22.65 20.23
CA GLN A 481 36.53 -23.73 19.23
C GLN A 481 35.65 -23.44 18.01
N ILE A 482 34.47 -22.89 18.23
CA ILE A 482 33.56 -22.47 17.15
C ILE A 482 34.18 -21.30 16.38
N ASP A 483 34.79 -20.34 17.06
CA ASP A 483 35.50 -19.22 16.44
C ASP A 483 36.62 -19.73 15.52
N LYS A 484 37.51 -20.59 16.03
CA LYS A 484 38.58 -21.20 15.22
C LYS A 484 38.07 -21.96 14.00
N TRP A 485 36.90 -22.60 14.11
CA TRP A 485 36.27 -23.28 12.99
C TRP A 485 35.74 -22.28 11.95
N LEU A 486 35.12 -21.18 12.38
CA LEU A 486 34.48 -20.21 11.51
C LEU A 486 35.40 -19.11 10.97
N ASP A 487 36.59 -18.89 11.56
CA ASP A 487 37.51 -17.79 11.21
C ASP A 487 37.82 -17.68 9.71
N ASN A 488 37.88 -18.80 8.99
CA ASN A 488 38.13 -18.83 7.55
C ASN A 488 36.88 -19.13 6.70
N LEU A 489 35.70 -19.20 7.32
CA LEU A 489 34.45 -19.64 6.70
C LEU A 489 33.30 -18.63 6.83
N LEU A 490 33.35 -17.74 7.82
CA LEU A 490 32.32 -16.72 8.03
C LEU A 490 32.97 -15.37 8.35
N PHE A 491 32.71 -14.40 7.47
CA PHE A 491 33.17 -13.03 7.63
C PHE A 491 31.97 -12.15 7.97
N ILE A 492 31.98 -11.50 9.14
CA ILE A 492 30.93 -10.58 9.57
C ILE A 492 31.38 -9.16 9.25
N TYR A 493 30.53 -8.40 8.55
CA TYR A 493 30.81 -7.01 8.21
C TYR A 493 30.86 -6.14 9.47
N ASN A 494 31.89 -5.29 9.56
CA ASN A 494 32.03 -4.33 10.65
C ASN A 494 31.08 -3.13 10.42
N THR A 495 30.05 -3.05 11.25
CA THR A 495 28.99 -2.03 11.21
C THR A 495 29.49 -0.61 11.53
N GLU A 496 30.72 -0.44 12.06
CA GLU A 496 31.36 0.87 12.20
C GLU A 496 31.59 1.58 10.86
N TYR A 497 31.71 0.84 9.76
CA TYR A 497 31.76 1.40 8.40
C TYR A 497 30.39 1.85 7.87
N GLY A 498 29.35 1.78 8.70
CA GLY A 498 28.00 2.21 8.38
C GLY A 498 27.20 1.21 7.55
N ASN A 499 26.03 1.66 7.10
CA ASN A 499 25.04 0.85 6.38
C ASN A 499 24.72 1.38 4.97
N GLN A 500 25.62 2.18 4.38
CA GLN A 500 25.44 2.73 3.03
C GLN A 500 25.60 1.63 1.98
N TRP A 501 24.65 1.51 1.05
CA TRP A 501 24.64 0.47 0.03
C TRP A 501 25.88 0.49 -0.87
N GLU A 502 26.34 1.67 -1.30
CA GLU A 502 27.50 1.81 -2.17
C GLU A 502 28.79 1.33 -1.51
N GLN A 503 28.96 1.61 -0.21
CA GLN A 503 30.10 1.13 0.58
C GLN A 503 30.05 -0.40 0.70
N LEU A 504 28.89 -0.93 1.11
CA LEU A 504 28.70 -2.37 1.27
C LEU A 504 28.92 -3.12 -0.05
N LEU A 505 28.43 -2.60 -1.17
CA LEU A 505 28.63 -3.19 -2.49
C LEU A 505 30.11 -3.20 -2.89
N ALA A 506 30.84 -2.10 -2.65
CA ALA A 506 32.28 -2.04 -2.89
C ALA A 506 33.05 -3.07 -2.05
N ASP A 507 32.69 -3.22 -0.77
CA ASP A 507 33.32 -4.21 0.12
C ASP A 507 32.95 -5.65 -0.25
N MET A 508 31.72 -5.88 -0.72
CA MET A 508 31.30 -7.17 -1.28
C MET A 508 32.14 -7.51 -2.53
N GLU A 509 32.42 -6.54 -3.41
CA GLU A 509 33.26 -6.75 -4.59
C GLU A 509 34.71 -7.11 -4.20
N VAL A 510 35.27 -6.46 -3.18
CA VAL A 510 36.58 -6.83 -2.62
C VAL A 510 36.60 -8.28 -2.13
N MET A 511 35.58 -8.69 -1.37
CA MET A 511 35.45 -10.06 -0.86
C MET A 511 35.21 -11.07 -1.98
N TYR A 512 34.46 -10.69 -3.03
CA TYR A 512 34.24 -11.51 -4.21
C TYR A 512 35.54 -11.79 -4.95
N ASN A 513 36.36 -10.74 -5.15
CA ASN A 513 37.69 -10.84 -5.74
C ASN A 513 38.66 -11.66 -4.86
N ALA A 514 38.42 -11.71 -3.55
CA ALA A 514 39.14 -12.60 -2.61
C ALA A 514 38.63 -14.06 -2.63
N GLY A 515 37.63 -14.39 -3.45
CA GLY A 515 37.13 -15.75 -3.66
C GLY A 515 35.85 -16.11 -2.88
N ILE A 516 35.23 -15.15 -2.19
CA ILE A 516 33.95 -15.37 -1.50
C ILE A 516 32.80 -15.37 -2.51
N LYS A 517 31.99 -16.43 -2.49
CA LYS A 517 30.89 -16.62 -3.47
C LYS A 517 29.50 -16.53 -2.85
N VAL A 518 29.40 -16.44 -1.52
CA VAL A 518 28.13 -16.40 -0.80
C VAL A 518 28.08 -15.14 0.05
N PHE A 519 27.12 -14.27 -0.27
CA PHE A 519 26.86 -13.03 0.45
C PHE A 519 25.46 -13.05 1.05
N ILE A 520 25.36 -12.65 2.31
CA ILE A 520 24.14 -12.70 3.10
C ILE A 520 23.88 -11.32 3.71
N LEU A 521 22.66 -10.82 3.52
CA LEU A 521 22.26 -9.46 3.91
C LEU A 521 21.03 -9.53 4.83
N ASP A 522 21.17 -9.22 6.12
CA ASP A 522 20.10 -9.33 7.12
C ASP A 522 19.99 -8.09 8.03
N ASN A 523 19.09 -7.13 7.86
CA ASN A 523 17.87 -7.10 7.07
C ASN A 523 18.00 -6.05 5.97
N LEU A 524 17.63 -6.40 4.73
CA LEU A 524 17.63 -5.49 3.57
C LEU A 524 16.91 -4.16 3.84
N MET A 525 15.93 -4.14 4.76
CA MET A 525 15.18 -2.93 5.14
C MET A 525 15.97 -1.95 6.02
N ALA A 526 17.03 -2.41 6.69
CA ALA A 526 17.89 -1.60 7.56
C ALA A 526 19.06 -0.93 6.81
N MET A 527 19.18 -1.21 5.52
CA MET A 527 20.21 -0.67 4.65
C MET A 527 19.87 0.75 4.21
N ASN A 528 20.85 1.66 4.27
CA ASN A 528 20.68 3.00 3.76
C ASN A 528 20.87 2.97 2.24
N ILE A 529 19.77 3.25 1.53
CA ILE A 529 19.67 3.28 0.06
C ILE A 529 19.29 4.68 -0.43
N ASP A 530 19.51 5.71 0.41
CA ASP A 530 18.98 7.05 0.20
C ASP A 530 19.58 7.73 -1.04
N LEU A 531 20.78 7.34 -1.45
CA LEU A 531 21.47 7.81 -2.67
C LEU A 531 20.92 7.20 -3.97
N LEU A 532 20.10 6.14 -3.91
CA LEU A 532 19.44 5.59 -5.09
C LEU A 532 18.22 6.46 -5.48
N GLU A 533 18.06 6.74 -6.77
CA GLU A 533 16.93 7.51 -7.29
C GLU A 533 15.61 6.69 -7.27
N GLY A 534 14.48 7.36 -6.99
CA GLY A 534 13.14 6.76 -7.03
C GLY A 534 12.46 6.60 -5.66
N ASP A 535 11.22 6.10 -5.65
CA ASP A 535 10.53 5.74 -4.41
C ASP A 535 11.17 4.51 -3.72
N LYS A 536 10.78 4.21 -2.48
CA LYS A 536 11.37 3.12 -1.68
C LYS A 536 11.37 1.76 -2.41
N ASN A 537 10.35 1.47 -3.20
CA ASN A 537 10.24 0.22 -3.95
C ASN A 537 11.18 0.21 -5.17
N ASN A 538 11.33 1.35 -5.85
CA ASN A 538 12.27 1.54 -6.96
C ASN A 538 13.73 1.48 -6.49
N LYS A 539 14.04 2.04 -5.31
CA LYS A 539 15.36 1.93 -4.69
C LYS A 539 15.68 0.48 -4.33
N GLN A 540 14.76 -0.24 -3.70
CA GLN A 540 14.91 -1.67 -3.38
C GLN A 540 15.03 -2.55 -4.63
N LYS A 541 14.25 -2.26 -5.67
CA LYS A 541 14.38 -2.91 -6.98
C LYS A 541 15.77 -2.66 -7.57
N THR A 542 16.29 -1.45 -7.47
CA THR A 542 17.62 -1.08 -7.96
C THR A 542 18.72 -1.82 -7.19
N VAL A 543 18.60 -1.95 -5.87
CA VAL A 543 19.50 -2.79 -5.05
C VAL A 543 19.50 -4.23 -5.55
N ILE A 544 18.32 -4.85 -5.67
CA ILE A 544 18.21 -6.26 -6.10
C ILE A 544 18.76 -6.45 -7.52
N LEU A 545 18.52 -5.49 -8.43
CA LEU A 545 19.07 -5.53 -9.78
C LEU A 545 20.60 -5.39 -9.77
N LYS A 546 21.16 -4.48 -8.97
CA LYS A 546 22.62 -4.31 -8.82
C LYS A 546 23.32 -5.48 -8.12
N VAL A 547 22.64 -6.23 -7.25
CA VAL A 547 23.17 -7.49 -6.67
C VAL A 547 23.22 -8.60 -7.72
N LYS A 548 22.28 -8.57 -8.68
CA LYS A 548 22.16 -9.59 -9.73
C LYS A 548 23.12 -9.35 -10.90
N GLU A 549 23.37 -8.08 -11.22
CA GLU A 549 24.39 -7.64 -12.19
C GLU A 549 25.80 -7.93 -11.66
#